data_AF-A0A977L2R3-F1
#
_entry.id   AF-A0A977L2R3-F1
#
_cell.length_a   1.000
_cell.length_b   1.000
_cell.length_c   1.000
_cell.angle_alpha   90.00
_cell.angle_beta   90.00
_cell.angle_gamma   90.00
#
_symmetry.space_group_name_H-M   'P 1'
#
loop_
_entity.id
_entity.type
_entity.pdbx_description
1 polymer ?
#
loop_
_entity_poly.entity_id
_entity_poly.type
_entity_poly.pdbx_seq_one_letter_code
_entity_poly.pdbx_strand_id
1 'polypeptide(L)' 'MYPIVLGAAQAAQVEVIVTGDKDLLVLANFEGIEILSPQGFLDCYLFQE' A
#
# COMPACT_ATOMS: atom_id res chain seq x y z
N MET A 1 -4.00 -6.59 13.76
CA MET A 1 -3.27 -7.83 13.38
C MET A 1 -3.30 -7.88 11.85
N TYR A 2 -2.27 -7.33 11.18
CA TYR A 2 -2.17 -7.21 9.72
C TYR A 2 -1.37 -8.31 8.97
N PRO A 3 -0.93 -9.43 9.60
CA PRO A 3 0.02 -10.34 8.97
C PRO A 3 -0.55 -11.03 7.73
N ILE A 4 -1.87 -11.17 7.61
CA ILE A 4 -2.49 -11.78 6.44
C ILE A 4 -2.37 -10.86 5.22
N VAL A 5 -2.67 -9.55 5.37
CA VAL A 5 -2.62 -8.59 4.25
C VAL A 5 -1.17 -8.34 3.83
N LEU A 6 -0.28 -8.08 4.79
CA LEU A 6 1.14 -7.84 4.50
C LEU A 6 1.83 -9.11 3.95
N GLY A 7 1.52 -10.27 4.52
CA GLY A 7 2.05 -11.55 4.04
C GLY A 7 1.55 -11.90 2.64
N ALA A 8 0.28 -11.62 2.34
CA ALA A 8 -0.26 -11.80 1.00
C ALA A 8 0.39 -10.86 -0.02
N ALA A 9 0.57 -9.58 0.34
CA ALA A 9 1.25 -8.60 -0.50
C ALA A 9 2.71 -9.02 -0.79
N GLN A 10 3.43 -9.46 0.23
CA GLN A 10 4.79 -9.97 0.08
C GLN A 10 4.88 -11.21 -0.81
N ALA A 11 3.97 -12.17 -0.62
CA ALA A 11 3.91 -13.40 -1.41
C ALA A 11 3.53 -13.12 -2.88
N ALA A 12 2.70 -12.11 -3.13
CA ALA A 12 2.32 -11.65 -4.45
C ALA A 12 3.37 -10.74 -5.11
N GLN A 13 4.43 -10.36 -4.38
CA GLN A 13 5.51 -9.48 -4.85
C GLN A 13 4.98 -8.16 -5.45
N VAL A 14 3.96 -7.58 -4.81
CA VAL A 14 3.40 -6.30 -5.26
C VAL A 14 4.32 -5.15 -4.88
N GLU A 15 4.28 -4.08 -5.67
CA GLU A 15 5.02 -2.85 -5.39
C GLU A 15 4.23 -1.91 -4.47
N VAL A 16 2.89 -2.00 -4.49
CA VAL A 16 2.00 -1.10 -3.75
C VAL A 16 0.78 -1.83 -3.18
N ILE A 17 0.40 -1.52 -1.94
CA ILE A 17 -0.90 -1.80 -1.34
C ILE A 17 -1.73 -0.53 -1.36
N VAL A 18 -2.91 -0.58 -1.99
CA VAL A 18 -3.89 0.52 -1.96
C VAL A 18 -4.98 0.21 -0.96
N THR A 19 -5.17 1.05 0.06
CA THR A 19 -6.12 0.78 1.15
C THR A 19 -6.70 2.04 1.79
N GLY A 20 -7.91 1.94 2.33
CA GLY A 20 -8.51 2.97 3.20
C GLY A 20 -8.30 2.72 4.70
N ASP A 21 -7.63 1.63 5.07
CA ASP A 21 -7.36 1.27 6.47
C ASP A 21 -6.33 2.23 7.09
N LYS A 22 -6.75 3.00 8.09
CA LYS A 22 -5.92 4.03 8.72
C LYS A 22 -4.71 3.47 9.44
N ASP A 23 -4.83 2.31 10.06
CA ASP A 23 -3.72 1.72 10.81
C ASP A 23 -2.67 1.16 9.85
N LEU A 24 -3.10 0.61 8.71
CA LEU A 24 -2.17 0.15 7.67
C LEU A 24 -1.47 1.33 6.99
N LEU A 25 -2.20 2.42 6.74
CA LEU A 25 -1.64 3.65 6.16
C LEU A 25 -0.56 4.30 7.03
N VAL A 26 -0.62 4.14 8.37
CA VAL A 26 0.43 4.64 9.27
C VAL A 26 1.79 4.00 9.00
N LEU A 27 1.82 2.77 8.46
CA LEU A 27 3.07 2.11 8.13
C LEU A 27 3.79 2.77 6.95
N ALA A 28 3.04 3.34 5.99
CA ALA A 28 3.49 3.97 4.74
C ALA A 28 4.32 3.09 3.78
N ASN A 29 5.15 2.19 4.31
CA ASN A 29 5.94 1.20 3.59
C ASN A 29 6.09 -0.06 4.44
N PHE A 30 6.16 -1.21 3.78
CA PHE A 30 6.49 -2.49 4.41
C PHE A 30 7.40 -3.29 3.49
N GLU A 31 8.65 -3.52 3.90
CA GLU A 31 9.64 -4.32 3.13
C GLU A 31 9.76 -3.89 1.66
N GLY A 32 9.70 -2.58 1.41
CA GLY A 32 9.77 -2.01 0.05
C GLY A 32 8.43 -1.90 -0.67
N ILE A 33 7.34 -2.45 -0.11
CA ILE A 33 5.97 -2.31 -0.62
C ILE A 33 5.39 -0.99 -0.10
N GLU A 34 5.03 -0.06 -0.99
CA GLU A 34 4.38 1.20 -0.59
C GLU A 34 2.94 0.93 -0.13
N ILE A 35 2.48 1.70 0.86
CA ILE A 35 1.10 1.59 1.36
C ILE A 35 0.44 2.95 1.20
N LEU A 36 -0.46 3.04 0.23
CA LEU A 36 -1.08 4.29 -0.19
C LEU A 36 -2.59 4.27 0.04
N SER A 37 -3.14 5.47 0.25
CA SER A 37 -4.58 5.65 0.14
C SER A 37 -5.00 5.56 -1.32
N PRO A 38 -6.28 5.29 -1.64
CA PRO A 38 -6.76 5.35 -3.02
C PRO A 38 -6.40 6.67 -3.70
N GLN A 39 -6.60 7.80 -3.00
CA GLN A 39 -6.23 9.10 -3.54
C GLN A 39 -4.71 9.22 -3.76
N GLY A 40 -3.89 8.84 -2.79
CA GLY A 40 -2.43 8.90 -2.93
C GLY A 40 -1.90 8.02 -4.07
N PHE A 41 -2.51 6.85 -4.29
CA PHE A 41 -2.20 6.02 -5.45
C PHE A 41 -2.55 6.71 -6.78
N LEU A 42 -3.74 7.32 -6.87
CA LEU A 42 -4.14 8.07 -8.06
C LEU A 42 -3.17 9.22 -8.35
N ASP A 43 -2.79 9.99 -7.33
CA ASP A 43 -1.89 11.13 -7.44
C ASP A 43 -0.48 10.70 -7.90
N CYS A 44 0.03 9.57 -7.42
CA CYS A 44 1.37 9.10 -7.75
C CYS A 44 1.45 8.39 -9.11
N TYR A 45 0.43 7.61 -9.48
CA TYR A 45 0.52 6.63 -10.58
C TYR A 45 -0.40 6.91 -11.77
N LEU A 46 -1.43 7.73 -11.61
CA LEU A 46 -2.44 7.92 -12.66
C LEU A 46 -2.62 9.38 -13.07
N PHE A 47 -2.44 10.32 -12.15
CA PHE A 47 -2.54 11.75 -12.40
C PHE A 47 -1.20 12.42 -12.12
N GLN A 48 -0.21 12.11 -12.96
CA GLN A 48 0.99 12.94 -13.04
C GLN A 48 0.68 14.12 -13.96
N GLU A 49 0.62 15.33 -13.40
CA GLU A 49 0.74 16.57 -14.19
C GLU A 49 2.18 16.77 -14.67
#